data_AF-A0AAD3VY61-F1
#
_entry.id   AF-A0AAD3VY61-F1
#
_cell.length_a   1.000
_cell.length_b   1.000
_cell.length_c   1.000
_cell.angle_alpha   90.00
_cell.angle_beta   90.00
_cell.angle_gamma   90.00
#
_symmetry.space_group_name_H-M   'P 1'
#
loop_
_entity.id
_entity.type
_entity.pdbx_description
1 polymer ?
#
loop_
_entity_poly.entity_id
_entity_poly.type
_entity_poly.pdbx_seq_one_letter_code
_entity_poly.pdbx_strand_id
1 'polypeptide(L)'
;MLPGTKPQRKSTFALAEIVLSVAVLTVLAGFTVHMLICAKNNNAKSYDLYKGMSHAINVIEAIKGVPHPEVLSEEDFEPGAVLSGNENGFVLSMYFDKTWAPIPSTGSQPQPCYSVKAEVMPSETAAKYADSSSQTYDIKVCVLRLMPYVLEKHKQSEILVIETLKCYMAFAIPEGMMQ
;
A
#
# COMPACT_ATOMS: atom_id res chain seq x y z
N MET A 1 52.17 -69.59 -8.57
CA MET A 1 50.73 -69.26 -8.54
C MET A 1 50.52 -68.16 -7.51
N LEU A 2 50.27 -66.92 -7.94
CA LEU A 2 49.87 -65.82 -7.05
C LEU A 2 48.48 -65.36 -7.51
N PRO A 3 47.48 -65.35 -6.62
CA PRO A 3 46.12 -65.00 -6.99
C PRO A 3 46.03 -63.49 -7.23
N GLY A 4 45.56 -63.11 -8.42
CA GLY A 4 45.32 -61.72 -8.77
C GLY A 4 44.25 -61.10 -7.88
N THR A 5 44.66 -60.14 -7.07
CA THR A 5 43.75 -59.25 -6.35
C THR A 5 43.21 -58.20 -7.33
N LYS A 6 41.99 -58.42 -7.84
CA LYS A 6 41.22 -57.35 -8.49
C LYS A 6 40.38 -56.63 -7.43
N PRO A 7 40.64 -55.35 -7.10
CA PRO A 7 39.67 -54.55 -6.39
C PRO A 7 38.65 -53.97 -7.39
N GLN A 8 37.58 -54.71 -7.68
CA GLN A 8 36.36 -54.14 -8.27
C GLN A 8 35.55 -53.45 -7.17
N ARG A 9 35.84 -52.18 -6.88
CA ARG A 9 35.02 -51.38 -5.92
C ARG A 9 35.02 -49.87 -6.19
N LYS A 10 35.27 -49.44 -7.43
CA LYS A 10 35.29 -48.01 -7.80
C LYS A 10 33.94 -47.47 -8.32
N SER A 11 33.02 -48.35 -8.75
CA SER A 11 31.76 -47.94 -9.40
C SER A 11 30.72 -47.37 -8.44
N THR A 12 30.62 -47.88 -7.21
CA THR A 12 29.59 -47.48 -6.25
C THR A 12 29.91 -46.13 -5.59
N PHE A 13 31.21 -45.84 -5.40
CA PHE A 13 31.68 -44.58 -4.84
C PHE A 13 31.42 -43.41 -5.81
N ALA A 14 31.66 -43.62 -7.11
CA ALA A 14 31.35 -42.64 -8.15
C ALA A 14 29.84 -42.36 -8.28
N LEU A 15 28.98 -43.38 -8.15
CA LEU A 15 27.52 -43.20 -8.17
C LEU A 15 27.05 -42.38 -6.96
N ALA A 16 27.57 -42.67 -5.76
CA ALA A 16 27.22 -41.94 -4.55
C ALA A 16 27.62 -40.45 -4.63
N GLU A 17 28.79 -40.16 -5.22
CA GLU A 17 29.27 -38.79 -5.45
C GLU A 17 28.40 -38.02 -6.45
N ILE A 18 27.94 -38.68 -7.52
CA ILE A 18 26.99 -38.08 -8.47
C ILE A 18 25.66 -37.79 -7.78
N VAL A 19 25.11 -38.73 -7.00
CA VAL A 19 23.85 -38.53 -6.27
C VAL A 19 23.97 -37.39 -5.25
N LEU A 20 25.08 -37.32 -4.52
CA LEU A 20 25.34 -36.22 -3.59
C LEU A 20 25.44 -34.87 -4.32
N SER A 21 26.13 -34.84 -5.46
CA SER A 21 26.28 -33.63 -6.27
C SER A 21 24.93 -33.14 -6.80
N VAL A 22 24.08 -34.05 -7.28
CA VAL A 22 22.72 -33.72 -7.71
C VAL A 22 21.88 -33.22 -6.53
N ALA A 23 21.97 -33.88 -5.37
CA ALA A 23 21.24 -33.44 -4.17
C ALA A 23 21.64 -32.01 -3.77
N VAL A 24 22.94 -31.71 -3.70
CA VAL A 24 23.44 -30.36 -3.41
C VAL A 24 22.96 -29.35 -4.47
N LEU A 25 23.02 -29.71 -5.76
CA LEU A 25 22.57 -28.85 -6.85
C LEU A 25 21.06 -28.54 -6.73
N THR A 26 20.24 -29.54 -6.40
CA THR A 26 18.79 -29.33 -6.23
C THR A 26 18.47 -28.39 -5.07
N VAL A 27 19.19 -28.51 -3.94
CA VAL A 27 19.02 -27.61 -2.79
C VAL A 27 19.46 -26.19 -3.16
N LEU A 28 20.59 -26.03 -3.84
CA LEU A 28 21.08 -24.73 -4.31
C LEU A 28 20.10 -24.09 -5.30
N ALA A 29 19.60 -24.86 -6.27
CA ALA A 29 18.62 -24.36 -7.24
C ALA A 29 17.35 -23.89 -6.54
N GLY A 30 16.83 -24.66 -5.57
CA GLY A 30 15.69 -24.26 -4.76
C GLY A 30 15.92 -22.95 -4.00
N PHE A 31 17.10 -22.81 -3.38
CA PHE A 31 17.49 -21.58 -2.69
C PHE A 31 17.57 -20.38 -3.65
N THR A 32 18.17 -20.54 -4.83
CA THR A 32 18.26 -19.48 -5.84
C THR A 32 16.88 -19.03 -6.31
N VAL A 33 15.96 -19.96 -6.56
CA VAL A 33 14.57 -19.63 -6.95
C VAL A 33 13.87 -18.85 -5.83
N HIS A 34 14.00 -19.31 -4.59
CA HIS A 34 13.39 -18.62 -3.44
C HIS A 34 13.96 -17.20 -3.29
N MET A 35 15.28 -17.05 -3.37
CA MET A 35 15.96 -15.76 -3.29
C MET A 35 15.52 -14.81 -4.41
N LEU A 36 15.37 -15.31 -5.64
CA LEU A 36 14.87 -14.54 -6.78
C LEU A 36 13.46 -14.01 -6.53
N ILE A 37 12.56 -14.84 -6.00
CA ILE A 37 11.19 -14.44 -5.67
C ILE A 37 11.18 -13.39 -4.55
N CYS A 38 11.98 -13.59 -3.50
CA CYS A 38 12.14 -12.60 -2.44
C CYS A 38 12.65 -11.26 -2.97
N ALA A 39 13.67 -11.27 -3.84
CA ALA A 39 14.19 -10.05 -4.44
C ALA A 39 13.14 -9.33 -5.29
N LYS A 40 12.39 -10.08 -6.11
CA LYS A 40 11.29 -9.52 -6.93
C LYS A 40 10.19 -8.91 -6.06
N ASN A 41 9.79 -9.58 -4.99
CA ASN A 41 8.79 -9.07 -4.05
C ASN A 41 9.28 -7.82 -3.34
N ASN A 42 10.55 -7.79 -2.91
CA ASN A 42 11.11 -6.64 -2.22
C ASN A 42 11.13 -5.41 -3.14
N ASN A 43 11.52 -5.59 -4.40
CA ASN A 43 11.47 -4.51 -5.39
C ASN A 43 10.03 -4.01 -5.62
N ALA A 44 9.05 -4.92 -5.72
CA ALA A 44 7.65 -4.54 -5.84
C ALA A 44 7.14 -3.77 -4.61
N LYS A 45 7.52 -4.21 -3.39
CA LYS A 45 7.19 -3.50 -2.14
C LYS A 45 7.76 -2.10 -2.11
N SER A 46 9.02 -1.92 -2.50
CA SER A 46 9.65 -0.59 -2.56
C SER A 46 8.96 0.33 -3.57
N TYR A 47 8.60 -0.20 -4.74
CA TYR A 47 7.85 0.55 -5.75
C TYR A 47 6.45 0.96 -5.25
N ASP A 48 5.73 0.02 -4.64
CA ASP A 48 4.39 0.27 -4.09
C ASP A 48 4.41 1.26 -2.92
N LEU A 49 5.43 1.19 -2.07
CA LEU A 49 5.62 2.15 -0.99
C LEU A 49 5.82 3.57 -1.53
N TYR A 50 6.68 3.74 -2.54
CA TYR A 50 6.91 5.04 -3.16
C TYR A 50 5.65 5.62 -3.81
N LYS A 51 4.95 4.81 -4.62
CA LYS A 51 3.71 5.24 -5.28
C LYS A 51 2.58 5.49 -4.29
N GLY A 52 2.39 4.59 -3.34
CA GLY A 52 1.42 4.74 -2.27
C GLY A 52 1.66 6.00 -1.45
N MET A 53 2.92 6.29 -1.12
CA MET A 53 3.28 7.50 -0.38
C MET A 53 2.97 8.77 -1.18
N SER A 54 3.27 8.77 -2.49
CA SER A 54 2.93 9.90 -3.37
C SER A 54 1.42 10.16 -3.39
N HIS A 55 0.59 9.14 -3.56
CA HIS A 55 -0.87 9.31 -3.55
C HIS A 55 -1.39 9.73 -2.18
N ALA A 56 -0.87 9.15 -1.10
CA ALA A 56 -1.28 9.52 0.25
C ALA A 56 -0.95 10.99 0.57
N ILE A 57 0.23 11.46 0.17
CA ILE A 57 0.62 12.87 0.32
C ILE A 57 -0.29 13.76 -0.51
N ASN A 58 -0.53 13.45 -1.78
CA ASN A 58 -1.43 14.25 -2.62
C ASN A 58 -2.83 14.40 -2.00
N VAL A 59 -3.36 13.32 -1.42
CA VAL A 59 -4.64 13.36 -0.70
C VAL A 59 -4.57 14.25 0.53
N ILE A 60 -3.53 14.11 1.35
CA ILE A 60 -3.33 14.96 2.53
C ILE A 60 -3.20 16.43 2.11
N GLU A 61 -2.47 16.72 1.05
CA GLU A 61 -2.30 18.07 0.52
C GLU A 61 -3.60 18.65 0.00
N ALA A 62 -4.41 17.88 -0.73
CA ALA A 62 -5.74 18.32 -1.17
C ALA A 62 -6.64 18.66 0.04
N ILE A 63 -6.68 17.77 1.05
CA ILE A 63 -7.44 17.99 2.29
C ILE A 63 -6.92 19.22 3.04
N LYS A 64 -5.60 19.37 3.15
CA LYS A 64 -4.99 20.51 3.83
C LYS A 64 -4.95 21.78 2.98
N GLY A 65 -5.24 21.72 1.69
CA GLY A 65 -5.30 22.89 0.81
C GLY A 65 -6.59 23.68 0.94
N VAL A 66 -7.69 23.03 1.34
CA VAL A 66 -9.01 23.68 1.44
C VAL A 66 -9.21 24.44 2.76
N PRO A 67 -10.09 25.46 2.78
CA PRO A 67 -10.42 26.22 3.98
C PRO A 67 -11.32 25.47 4.97
N HIS A 68 -12.09 24.48 4.53
CA HIS A 68 -12.85 23.58 5.38
C HIS A 68 -13.05 22.21 4.68
N PRO A 69 -13.07 21.08 5.40
CA PRO A 69 -13.28 19.74 4.85
C PRO A 69 -14.55 19.57 3.99
N GLU A 70 -15.62 20.29 4.32
CA GLU A 70 -16.92 20.22 3.64
C GLU A 70 -16.91 20.71 2.18
N VAL A 71 -15.89 21.49 1.80
CA VAL A 71 -15.77 22.03 0.44
C VAL A 71 -15.25 20.97 -0.54
N LEU A 72 -14.69 19.88 -0.05
CA LEU A 72 -14.13 18.82 -0.88
C LEU A 72 -15.23 18.05 -1.59
N SER A 73 -14.99 17.81 -2.87
CA SER A 73 -15.82 17.03 -3.77
C SER A 73 -15.02 15.88 -4.38
N GLU A 74 -15.70 14.94 -5.03
CA GLU A 74 -15.01 13.85 -5.75
C GLU A 74 -14.12 14.37 -6.90
N GLU A 75 -14.40 15.56 -7.42
CA GLU A 75 -13.65 16.20 -8.51
C GLU A 75 -12.27 16.72 -8.07
N ASP A 76 -12.07 16.91 -6.76
CA ASP A 76 -10.78 17.33 -6.19
C ASP A 76 -9.76 16.18 -6.12
N PHE A 77 -10.17 14.97 -6.50
CA PHE A 77 -9.38 13.74 -6.40
C PHE A 77 -9.29 12.99 -7.73
N GLU A 78 -8.57 11.86 -7.71
CA GLU A 78 -8.38 11.00 -8.89
C GLU A 78 -9.72 10.44 -9.41
N PRO A 79 -9.85 10.18 -10.72
CA PRO A 79 -11.05 9.60 -11.30
C PRO A 79 -11.49 8.31 -10.61
N GLY A 80 -12.77 8.25 -10.23
CA GLY A 80 -13.32 7.12 -9.49
C GLY A 80 -13.16 7.20 -7.97
N ALA A 81 -12.72 8.35 -7.46
CA ALA A 81 -12.87 8.71 -6.06
C ALA A 81 -14.34 8.63 -5.63
N VAL A 82 -14.57 8.02 -4.48
CA VAL A 82 -15.88 7.96 -3.84
C VAL A 82 -15.76 8.65 -2.49
N LEU A 83 -16.54 9.73 -2.31
CA LEU A 83 -16.57 10.48 -1.07
C LEU A 83 -17.89 10.19 -0.34
N SER A 84 -17.79 9.57 0.84
CA SER A 84 -18.93 9.28 1.70
C SER A 84 -18.73 9.99 3.03
N GLY A 85 -19.60 10.93 3.38
CA GLY A 85 -19.44 11.73 4.59
C GLY A 85 -20.75 12.32 5.11
N ASN A 86 -20.67 12.88 6.31
CA ASN A 86 -21.69 13.71 6.92
C ASN A 86 -21.08 15.08 7.26
N GLU A 87 -21.84 15.97 7.90
CA GLU A 87 -21.39 17.32 8.27
C GLU A 87 -20.15 17.33 9.19
N ASN A 88 -19.85 16.22 9.88
CA ASN A 88 -18.75 16.17 10.85
C ASN A 88 -17.49 15.50 10.29
N GLY A 89 -17.53 14.92 9.10
CA GLY A 89 -16.38 14.22 8.55
C GLY A 89 -16.71 13.40 7.32
N PHE A 90 -15.66 12.94 6.65
CA PHE A 90 -15.83 12.16 5.43
C PHE A 90 -14.80 11.04 5.33
N VAL A 91 -15.17 10.06 4.54
CA VAL A 91 -14.34 8.95 4.12
C VAL A 91 -14.21 9.02 2.61
N LEU A 92 -12.99 9.19 2.13
CA LEU A 92 -12.62 9.11 0.73
C LEU A 92 -12.06 7.72 0.44
N SER A 93 -12.55 7.08 -0.62
CA SER A 93 -12.01 5.82 -1.12
C SER A 93 -11.64 5.95 -2.60
N MET A 94 -10.42 5.56 -2.95
CA MET A 94 -9.94 5.49 -4.33
C MET A 94 -9.34 4.12 -4.61
N TYR A 95 -9.48 3.66 -5.85
CA TYR A 95 -9.00 2.35 -6.30
C TYR A 95 -8.07 2.48 -7.49
N PHE A 96 -7.02 1.67 -7.51
CA PHE A 96 -6.00 1.70 -8.54
C PHE A 96 -5.70 0.30 -9.08
N ASP A 97 -5.28 0.25 -10.35
CA ASP A 97 -4.86 -0.98 -11.01
C ASP A 97 -3.41 -1.37 -10.64
N LYS A 98 -2.89 -2.45 -11.23
CA LYS A 98 -1.51 -2.95 -10.99
C LYS A 98 -0.40 -1.93 -11.31
N THR A 99 -0.70 -0.90 -12.10
CA THR A 99 0.24 0.14 -12.52
C THR A 99 0.06 1.44 -11.75
N TRP A 100 -0.81 1.47 -10.74
CA TRP A 100 -1.24 2.68 -10.03
C TRP A 100 -2.04 3.67 -10.89
N ALA A 101 -2.70 3.19 -11.95
CA ALA A 101 -3.65 4.00 -12.70
C ALA A 101 -5.01 4.00 -11.98
N PRO A 102 -5.69 5.17 -11.87
CA PRO A 102 -6.99 5.27 -11.22
C PRO A 102 -8.05 4.50 -12.01
N ILE A 103 -8.95 3.83 -11.27
CA ILE A 103 -10.02 2.99 -11.81
C ILE A 103 -11.35 3.77 -11.70
N PRO A 104 -11.94 4.23 -12.83
CA PRO A 104 -13.21 4.96 -12.78
C PRO A 104 -14.38 4.11 -12.24
N SER A 105 -15.35 4.77 -11.61
CA SER A 105 -16.54 4.10 -11.02
C SER A 105 -17.48 3.47 -12.04
N THR A 106 -17.33 3.79 -13.34
CA THR A 106 -18.23 3.37 -14.42
C THR A 106 -17.56 2.37 -15.36
N GLY A 107 -18.12 1.16 -15.46
CA GLY A 107 -17.82 0.16 -16.50
C GLY A 107 -17.34 -1.21 -15.99
N SER A 108 -17.14 -2.17 -16.91
CA SER A 108 -16.51 -3.47 -16.61
C SER A 108 -15.02 -3.26 -16.35
N GLN A 109 -14.72 -2.78 -15.15
CA GLN A 109 -13.40 -2.33 -14.75
C GLN A 109 -12.47 -3.52 -14.44
N PRO A 110 -11.15 -3.39 -14.68
CA PRO A 110 -10.17 -4.34 -14.19
C PRO A 110 -10.24 -4.45 -12.66
N GLN A 111 -9.94 -5.63 -12.12
CA GLN A 111 -9.97 -5.90 -10.68
C GLN A 111 -8.97 -4.96 -9.96
N PRO A 112 -9.39 -4.23 -8.90
CA PRO A 112 -8.52 -3.29 -8.22
C PRO A 112 -7.36 -4.02 -7.51
N CYS A 113 -6.16 -3.48 -7.66
CA CYS A 113 -4.95 -4.03 -7.03
C CYS A 113 -4.55 -3.24 -5.78
N TYR A 114 -4.89 -1.96 -5.72
CA TYR A 114 -4.60 -1.08 -4.60
C TYR A 114 -5.81 -0.24 -4.23
N SER A 115 -5.86 0.21 -2.99
CA SER A 115 -6.82 1.19 -2.52
C SER A 115 -6.15 2.22 -1.63
N VAL A 116 -6.52 3.49 -1.82
CA VAL A 116 -6.17 4.59 -0.91
C VAL A 116 -7.45 5.03 -0.23
N LYS A 117 -7.46 5.01 1.10
CA LYS A 117 -8.61 5.41 1.92
C LYS A 117 -8.18 6.56 2.82
N ALA A 118 -8.89 7.67 2.79
CA ALA A 118 -8.72 8.75 3.76
C ALA A 118 -9.94 8.87 4.65
N GLU A 119 -9.72 9.05 5.95
CA GLU A 119 -10.75 9.29 6.95
C GLU A 119 -10.43 10.63 7.61
N VAL A 120 -11.38 11.55 7.55
CA VAL A 120 -11.28 12.87 8.16
C VAL A 120 -12.39 13.01 9.17
N MET A 121 -12.04 13.16 10.44
CA MET A 121 -12.99 13.24 11.54
C MET A 121 -12.62 14.39 12.49
N PRO A 122 -13.58 15.00 13.21
CA PRO A 122 -13.27 16.05 14.15
C PRO A 122 -12.54 15.43 15.35
N SER A 123 -11.47 16.09 15.80
CA SER A 123 -10.68 15.59 16.92
C SER A 123 -11.44 15.78 18.23
N GLU A 124 -11.86 14.68 18.85
CA GLU A 124 -12.56 14.68 20.16
C GLU A 124 -11.68 15.30 21.27
N THR A 125 -10.36 15.18 21.14
CA THR A 125 -9.38 15.78 22.04
C THR A 125 -9.37 17.31 21.99
N ALA A 126 -9.65 17.90 20.82
CA ALA A 126 -9.66 19.36 20.62
C ALA A 126 -11.00 20.00 21.00
N ALA A 127 -12.10 19.24 21.01
CA ALA A 127 -13.44 19.72 21.38
C ALA A 127 -13.53 20.27 22.82
N LYS A 128 -12.57 19.94 23.70
CA LYS A 128 -12.49 20.45 25.07
C LYS A 128 -11.89 21.87 25.19
N TYR A 129 -11.25 22.37 24.13
CA TYR A 129 -10.51 23.63 24.14
C TYR A 129 -10.86 24.55 22.96
N ALA A 130 -11.81 24.15 22.11
CA ALA A 130 -12.20 24.92 20.94
C ALA A 130 -13.06 26.12 21.34
N ASP A 131 -12.51 27.33 21.21
CA ASP A 131 -13.35 28.50 20.95
C ASP A 131 -14.14 28.26 19.67
N SER A 132 -15.40 28.71 19.63
CA SER A 132 -16.39 28.48 18.55
C SER A 132 -15.95 28.84 17.11
N SER A 133 -14.74 29.38 16.93
CA SER A 133 -14.15 29.82 15.67
C SER A 133 -13.10 28.86 15.09
N SER A 134 -12.72 27.78 15.77
CA SER A 134 -11.71 26.84 15.24
C SER A 134 -12.03 25.38 15.55
N GLN A 135 -11.95 24.52 14.54
CA GLN A 135 -12.19 23.08 14.65
C GLN A 135 -10.97 22.30 14.15
N THR A 136 -10.45 21.39 14.98
CA THR A 136 -9.35 20.49 14.60
C THR A 136 -9.92 19.18 14.08
N TYR A 137 -9.36 18.70 12.96
CA TYR A 137 -9.69 17.41 12.37
C TYR A 137 -8.47 16.50 12.35
N ASP A 138 -8.71 15.24 12.68
CA ASP A 138 -7.79 14.13 12.51
C ASP A 138 -7.97 13.58 11.09
N ILE A 139 -6.85 13.45 10.38
CA ILE A 139 -6.77 12.99 8.99
C ILE A 139 -5.93 11.71 8.99
N LYS A 140 -6.56 10.60 8.65
CA LYS A 140 -5.92 9.29 8.54
C LYS A 140 -5.97 8.80 7.10
N VAL A 141 -4.82 8.56 6.49
CA VAL A 141 -4.73 8.02 5.13
C VAL A 141 -4.07 6.64 5.16
N CYS A 142 -4.82 5.63 4.74
CA CYS A 142 -4.40 4.25 4.66
C CYS A 142 -4.23 3.83 3.20
N VAL A 143 -3.07 3.24 2.88
CA VAL A 143 -2.81 2.68 1.55
C VAL A 143 -2.68 1.16 1.66
N LEU A 144 -3.51 0.46 0.91
CA LEU A 144 -3.62 -1.00 0.98
C LEU A 144 -3.34 -1.61 -0.38
N ARG A 145 -2.65 -2.75 -0.37
CA ARG A 145 -2.57 -3.67 -1.49
C ARG A 145 -3.65 -4.75 -1.34
N LEU A 146 -4.52 -4.88 -2.33
CA LEU A 146 -5.65 -5.80 -2.35
C LEU A 146 -5.30 -7.19 -2.92
N MET A 147 -4.13 -7.32 -3.54
CA MET A 147 -3.61 -8.58 -4.07
C MET A 147 -2.28 -8.94 -3.41
N PRO A 148 -2.10 -10.16 -2.90
CA PRO A 148 -0.86 -10.56 -2.23
C PRO A 148 0.37 -10.50 -3.15
N TYR A 149 1.56 -10.37 -2.54
CA TYR A 149 2.81 -10.64 -3.24
C TYR A 149 2.97 -12.13 -3.52
N VAL A 150 3.87 -12.47 -4.47
CA VAL A 150 4.11 -13.86 -4.85
C VAL A 150 4.60 -14.65 -3.63
N LEU A 151 4.02 -15.81 -3.33
CA LEU A 151 4.29 -16.62 -2.12
C LEU A 151 3.85 -16.02 -0.78
N GLU A 152 3.19 -14.86 -0.75
CA GLU A 152 2.54 -14.36 0.46
C GLU A 152 1.09 -14.83 0.56
N LYS A 153 0.68 -15.28 1.75
CA LYS A 153 -0.67 -15.85 1.98
C LYS A 153 -1.72 -14.82 2.42
N HIS A 154 -1.30 -13.60 2.78
CA HIS A 154 -2.18 -12.59 3.34
C HIS A 154 -2.83 -11.77 2.23
N LYS A 155 -4.18 -11.80 2.17
CA LYS A 155 -4.95 -11.22 1.04
C LYS A 155 -4.89 -9.69 0.97
N GLN A 156 -4.71 -9.02 2.12
CA GLN A 156 -4.55 -7.57 2.18
C GLN A 156 -3.26 -7.26 2.93
N SER A 157 -2.38 -6.50 2.29
CA SER A 157 -1.16 -5.99 2.91
C SER A 157 -1.29 -4.48 3.01
N GLU A 158 -1.32 -3.99 4.24
CA GLU A 158 -1.13 -2.57 4.51
C GLU A 158 0.25 -2.16 4.00
N ILE A 159 0.29 -1.17 3.10
CA ILE A 159 1.55 -0.63 2.57
C ILE A 159 2.04 0.45 3.53
N LEU A 160 1.17 1.40 3.89
CA LEU A 160 1.47 2.48 4.81
C LEU A 160 0.20 3.10 5.38
N VAL A 161 0.36 3.76 6.53
CA VAL A 161 -0.66 4.60 7.17
C VAL A 161 0.01 5.92 7.56
N ILE A 162 -0.64 7.04 7.22
CA ILE A 162 -0.23 8.37 7.63
C ILE A 162 -1.36 8.96 8.46
N GLU A 163 -1.03 9.37 9.67
CA GLU A 163 -1.94 10.08 10.57
C GLU A 163 -1.42 11.51 10.74
N THR A 164 -2.30 12.48 10.57
CA THR A 164 -1.97 13.89 10.70
C THR A 164 -3.20 14.67 11.15
N LEU A 165 -2.99 15.94 11.51
CA LEU A 165 -4.05 16.81 11.99
C LEU A 165 -3.99 18.16 11.29
N LYS A 166 -5.14 18.81 11.18
CA LYS A 166 -5.24 20.21 10.74
C LYS A 166 -6.32 20.93 11.55
N CYS A 167 -5.96 22.11 12.05
CA CYS A 167 -6.90 23.06 12.61
C CYS A 167 -7.42 23.98 11.50
N TYR A 168 -8.74 24.03 11.34
CA TYR A 168 -9.41 24.94 10.42
C TYR A 168 -10.00 26.08 11.24
N MET A 169 -9.73 27.31 10.82
CA MET A 169 -10.33 28.50 11.41
C MET A 169 -11.50 28.95 10.55
N ALA A 170 -12.63 29.26 11.17
CA ALA A 170 -13.73 29.94 10.52
C ALA A 170 -13.23 31.32 10.07
N PHE A 171 -13.08 31.51 8.76
CA PHE A 171 -12.84 32.84 8.23
C PHE A 171 -14.08 33.67 8.52
N ALA A 172 -13.94 34.67 9.40
CA ALA A 172 -14.93 35.74 9.50
C ALA A 172 -15.06 36.35 8.10
N ILE A 173 -16.24 36.23 7.50
CA ILE A 173 -16.59 36.97 6.29
C ILE A 173 -16.34 38.45 6.65
N PRO A 174 -15.42 39.17 5.96
CA PRO A 174 -15.27 40.59 6.25
C PRO A 174 -16.60 41.27 5.93
N GLU A 175 -17.19 41.89 6.95
CA GLU A 175 -18.36 42.78 6.82
C GLU A 175 -18.03 43.89 5.82
N GLY A 176 -18.30 43.62 4.54
CA GLY A 176 -18.04 44.55 3.44
C GLY A 176 -18.73 44.16 2.12
N MET A 177 -19.51 43.07 2.12
CA MET A 177 -20.38 42.68 1.01
C MET A 177 -21.80 42.41 1.53
N MET A 178 -22.37 43.37 2.25
CA MET A 178 -23.80 43.63 2.18
C MET A 178 -23.94 45.10 1.78
N GLN A 179 -24.72 45.28 0.71
CA GLN A 179 -25.04 46.49 -0.06
C GLN A 179 -25.02 47.83 0.70
#